data_AF-A0A1Q8U4E4-F1
#
_entry.id   AF-A0A1Q8U4E4-F1
#
_cell.length_a   1.000
_cell.length_b   1.000
_cell.length_c   1.000
_cell.angle_alpha   90.00
_cell.angle_beta   90.00
_cell.angle_gamma   90.00
#
_symmetry.space_group_name_H-M   'P 1'
#
loop_
_entity.id
_entity.type
_entity.pdbx_description
1 polymer ?
#
loop_
_entity_poly.entity_id
_entity_poly.type
_entity_poly.pdbx_seq_one_letter_code
_entity_poly.pdbx_strand_id
1 'polypeptide(L)' 'MNRAARPVSRSAALHWFKSSYSSDQGGDCVEVAAHPSAVHIRDSKVTDGPVLTVEPAAWSAFVHGSAAV' A
#
# COMPACT_ATOMS: atom_id res chain seq x y z
N MET A 1 6.12 -4.22 -33.32
CA MET A 1 5.70 -3.16 -32.38
C MET A 1 6.08 -3.58 -30.97
N ASN A 2 7.13 -2.95 -30.46
CA ASN A 2 7.88 -3.23 -29.25
C ASN A 2 7.25 -2.47 -28.06
N ARG A 3 6.60 -3.20 -27.14
CA ARG A 3 6.15 -2.63 -25.85
C ARG A 3 7.40 -2.32 -25.03
N ALA A 4 7.73 -1.04 -24.91
CA ALA A 4 8.76 -0.57 -24.00
C ALA A 4 8.40 -1.03 -22.58
N ALA A 5 9.21 -1.91 -22.00
CA ALA A 5 9.19 -2.17 -20.58
C ALA A 5 9.51 -0.85 -19.87
N ARG A 6 8.53 -0.27 -19.18
CA ARG A 6 8.76 0.90 -18.33
C ARG A 6 9.83 0.48 -17.31
N PRO A 7 10.92 1.24 -17.13
CA PRO A 7 11.92 0.90 -16.14
C PRO A 7 11.20 0.80 -14.80
N VAL A 8 11.25 -0.39 -14.18
CA VAL A 8 10.83 -0.57 -12.79
C VAL A 8 11.72 0.39 -12.00
N SER A 9 11.13 1.49 -11.53
CA SER A 9 11.80 2.45 -10.67
C SER A 9 12.50 1.67 -9.58
N ARG A 10 13.83 1.81 -9.46
CA ARG A 10 14.58 1.21 -8.36
C ARG A 10 13.85 1.59 -7.09
N SER A 11 13.37 0.60 -6.35
CA SER A 11 12.51 0.78 -5.19
C SER A 11 13.22 1.75 -4.25
N ALA A 12 12.71 2.98 -4.15
CA ALA A 12 13.00 3.79 -2.98
C ALA A 12 12.63 2.92 -1.78
N ALA A 13 13.48 2.87 -0.75
CA ALA A 13 13.20 2.07 0.43
C ALA A 13 11.82 2.47 0.98
N LEU A 14 10.84 1.58 0.86
CA LEU A 14 9.48 1.85 1.29
C LEU A 14 9.47 1.92 2.81
N HIS A 15 8.99 3.03 3.36
CA HIS A 15 8.83 3.20 4.78
C HIS A 15 7.44 2.71 5.20
N TRP A 16 7.39 1.53 5.83
CA TRP A 16 6.15 0.87 6.21
C TRP A 16 5.62 1.35 7.57
N PHE A 17 4.32 1.58 7.64
CA PHE A 17 3.59 1.94 8.84
C PHE A 17 2.54 0.88 9.13
N LYS A 18 2.63 0.23 10.29
CA LYS A 18 1.63 -0.75 10.76
C LYS A 18 0.42 -0.02 11.34
N SER A 19 -0.79 -0.48 11.01
CA SER A 19 -2.03 0.07 11.56
C SER A 19 -2.14 -0.20 13.06
N SER A 20 -2.69 0.75 13.83
CA SER A 20 -2.96 0.58 15.27
C SER A 20 -4.03 -0.46 15.57
N TYR A 21 -4.87 -0.80 14.58
CA TYR A 21 -5.89 -1.85 14.69
C TYR A 21 -5.31 -3.26 14.45
N SER A 22 -4.06 -3.34 13.98
CA SER A 22 -3.39 -4.62 13.74
C SER A 22 -2.81 -5.17 15.04
N SER A 23 -3.59 -6.03 15.69
CA SER A 23 -3.18 -6.79 16.86
C SER A 23 -2.94 -8.26 16.54
N ASP A 24 -2.06 -8.89 17.32
CA ASP A 24 -1.71 -10.30 17.16
C ASP A 24 -2.84 -11.25 17.62
N GLN A 25 -3.87 -10.70 18.27
CA GLN A 25 -4.99 -11.43 18.88
C GLN A 25 -6.21 -11.60 17.93
N GLY A 26 -5.99 -11.53 16.61
CA GLY A 26 -7.02 -11.84 15.62
C GLY A 26 -7.67 -10.63 14.93
N GLY A 27 -7.07 -9.44 14.99
CA GLY A 27 -7.51 -8.28 14.19
C GLY A 27 -6.95 -8.27 12.77
N ASP A 28 -7.52 -7.42 11.92
CA ASP A 28 -7.05 -7.19 10.54
C ASP A 28 -5.66 -6.54 10.53
N CYS A 29 -4.73 -7.19 9.85
CA CYS A 29 -3.29 -6.94 9.95
C CYS A 29 -2.76 -6.25 8.70
N VAL A 30 -2.58 -4.94 8.74
CA VAL A 30 -2.25 -4.12 7.57
C VAL A 30 -1.05 -3.21 7.84
N GLU A 31 -0.14 -3.16 6.87
CA GLU A 31 0.89 -2.12 6.77
C GLU A 31 0.73 -1.32 5.49
N VAL A 32 1.04 -0.03 5.56
CA VAL A 32 0.97 0.90 4.41
C VAL A 32 2.31 1.62 4.26
N ALA A 33 2.79 1.77 3.04
CA ALA A 33 3.91 2.65 2.70
C ALA A 33 3.45 3.67 1.66
N ALA A 34 3.51 4.94 2.03
CA ALA A 34 3.21 6.05 1.12
C ALA A 34 4.47 6.44 0.34
N HIS A 35 4.34 6.52 -0.98
CA HIS A 35 5.38 6.98 -1.90
C HIS A 35 4.79 8.06 -2.84
N PRO A 36 5.57 9.04 -3.32
CA PRO A 36 5.05 10.09 -4.20
C PRO A 36 4.33 9.59 -5.45
N SER A 37 4.66 8.39 -5.94
CA SER A 37 4.06 7.78 -7.13
C SER A 37 3.07 6.66 -6.86
N ALA A 38 2.93 6.20 -5.60
CA ALA A 38 2.14 5.03 -5.27
C ALA A 38 1.88 4.90 -3.76
N VAL A 39 0.77 4.25 -3.41
CA VAL A 39 0.51 3.76 -2.05
C VAL A 39 0.57 2.24 -2.08
N HIS A 40 1.44 1.67 -1.24
CA HIS A 40 1.62 0.23 -1.13
C HIS A 40 0.96 -0.27 0.15
N ILE A 41 0.19 -1.35 0.05
CA ILE A 41 -0.56 -1.95 1.16
C ILE A 41 -0.25 -3.44 1.18
N ARG A 42 0.06 -3.98 2.36
CA ARG A 42 0.31 -5.41 2.52
C ARG A 42 -0.24 -5.93 3.84
N ASP A 43 -0.32 -7.25 3.93
CA ASP A 43 -0.60 -7.95 5.18
C ASP A 43 0.63 -7.86 6.11
N SER A 44 0.43 -7.44 7.36
CA SER A 44 1.53 -7.27 8.32
C SER A 44 2.11 -8.58 8.84
N LYS A 45 1.38 -9.69 8.72
CA LYS A 45 1.78 -11.05 9.13
C LYS A 45 2.47 -11.81 8.00
N VAL A 46 2.23 -11.42 6.75
CA VAL A 46 2.80 -12.05 5.56
C VAL A 46 3.57 -11.01 4.74
N THR A 47 4.69 -10.51 5.28
CA THR A 47 5.46 -9.39 4.70
C THR A 47 6.07 -9.68 3.34
N ASP A 48 6.31 -10.96 3.03
CA ASP A 48 6.80 -11.45 1.73
C ASP A 48 5.65 -11.81 0.77
N GLY A 49 4.41 -11.58 1.18
CA GLY A 49 3.22 -11.81 0.38
C GLY A 49 2.96 -10.72 -0.66
N PRO A 50 1.83 -10.82 -1.38
CA PRO A 50 1.44 -9.82 -2.37
C PRO A 50 1.27 -8.42 -1.78
N VAL A 51 1.73 -7.41 -2.53
CA VAL A 51 1.56 -6.00 -2.19
C VAL A 51 0.55 -5.37 -3.14
N LEU A 52 -0.56 -4.85 -2.60
CA LEU A 52 -1.50 -4.04 -3.36
C LEU A 52 -0.87 -2.66 -3.59
N THR A 53 -0.79 -2.23 -4.84
CA THR A 53 -0.22 -0.93 -5.22
C THR A 53 -1.31 -0.07 -5.86
N VAL A 54 -1.55 1.09 -5.29
CA VAL A 54 -2.62 2.02 -5.68
C VAL A 54 -2.00 3.35 -6.09
N GLU A 55 -2.57 4.01 -7.09
CA GLU A 55 -2.16 5.35 -7.49
C GLU A 55 -2.60 6.37 -6.41
N PRO A 56 -1.80 7.42 -6.12
CA PRO A 56 -2.08 8.31 -4.99
C PRO A 56 -3.45 8.99 -5.05
N ALA A 57 -3.91 9.45 -6.22
CA ALA A 57 -5.22 10.09 -6.33
C ALA A 57 -6.36 9.12 -6.07
N ALA A 58 -6.26 7.87 -6.55
CA ALA A 58 -7.23 6.82 -6.24
C ALA A 58 -7.28 6.49 -4.74
N TRP A 59 -6.12 6.42 -4.07
CA TRP A 59 -6.06 6.21 -2.61
C TRP A 59 -6.71 7.37 -1.85
N SER A 60 -6.40 8.62 -2.22
CA SER A 60 -7.04 9.79 -1.61
C SER A 60 -8.55 9.78 -1.80
N ALA A 61 -9.05 9.47 -2.98
CA ALA A 61 -10.50 9.39 -3.24
C ALA A 61 -11.17 8.32 -2.38
N PHE A 62 -10.55 7.14 -2.25
CA PHE A 62 -11.04 6.05 -1.42
C PHE A 62 -11.18 6.45 0.05
N VAL A 63 -10.13 7.04 0.64
CA VAL A 63 -10.14 7.43 2.06
C VAL A 63 -11.19 8.51 2.33
N HIS A 64 -11.31 9.53 1.47
CA HIS A 64 -12.32 10.57 1.66
C HIS A 64 -13.76 10.06 1.45
N GLY A 65 -13.97 9.09 0.55
CA GLY A 65 -15.27 8.43 0.37
C GLY A 65 -15.65 7.48 1.52
N SER A 66 -14.69 7.11 2.36
CA SER A 66 -14.89 6.24 3.54
C SER A 66 -15.07 7.00 4.86
N ALA A 67 -14.98 8.33 4.85
CA ALA A 67 -15.34 9.14 6.01
C ALA A 67 -16.84 9.01 6.26
N ALA A 68 -17.21 8.41 7.39
CA ALA A 68 -18.57 8.07 7.77
C ALA A 68 -19.54 9.26 7.69
N VAL A 69 -20.75 8.97 7.18
CA VAL A 69 -21.99 9.69 7.49
C VAL A 69 -22.44 9.31 8.90
#